data_AF-A0A0C2YSJ0-F1
#
_entry.id   AF-A0A0C2YSJ0-F1
#
_cell.length_a   1.000
_cell.length_b   1.000
_cell.length_c   1.000
_cell.angle_alpha   90.00
_cell.angle_beta   90.00
_cell.angle_gamma   90.00
#
_symmetry.space_group_name_H-M   'P 1'
#
loop_
_entity.id
_entity.type
_entity.pdbx_description
1 polymer ?
#
loop_
_entity_poly.entity_id
_entity_poly.type
_entity_poly.pdbx_seq_one_letter_code
_entity_poly.pdbx_strand_id
1 'polypeptide(L)'
;MPPAPQSCPPAIGAVIYPPGKPPEALLARFAAQLTERGFRLGGLLQDTLRDASGRKTNMTVTEIDTGRKLSIGQSLGKDAKSCILDSQALAEASGSVRRAIESHADLLFINKFSKSEMEGEGLAGDMLAAVAEGVPVLTAVPGVLIEEWTAFTGGQTELIAPSLAALWRWWGPERLYADLANGVEDAPVKRVVVGLNWTMVETETGLGLAQTPERGTPGCNAAPDAGRRSEAGLKALAGLVHSTNAFDQALGMAACNAHYNRFDLDLPDGNGLESFGVKGGGTVVIGAFPGIAERLPGAKVIDRKPGPGQYPEAATEWLLPAAEAVIMTASTLANRSAPRLLRLARFARVAMVGPGAPLTDRLTSYGIEVSSGLIATDPDGMARAVTEGGGAKDLKRHGRQATIRRAAP
;
A
#
# COMPACT_ATOMS: atom_id res chain seq x y z
N MET A 1 23.15 1.55 -25.10
CA MET A 1 22.19 0.81 -24.26
C MET A 1 21.23 1.83 -23.69
N PRO A 2 19.91 1.75 -23.96
CA PRO A 2 18.97 2.61 -23.25
C PRO A 2 19.05 2.30 -21.74
N PRO A 3 18.87 3.29 -20.85
CA PRO A 3 18.83 3.03 -19.41
C PRO A 3 17.69 2.05 -19.12
N ALA A 4 17.96 1.09 -18.23
CA ALA A 4 16.91 0.21 -17.72
C ALA A 4 15.79 1.08 -17.12
N PRO A 5 14.50 0.76 -17.36
CA PRO A 5 13.41 1.48 -16.73
C PRO A 5 13.62 1.43 -15.21
N GLN A 6 13.70 2.60 -14.58
CA GLN A 6 13.83 2.74 -13.12
C GLN A 6 12.65 2.02 -12.46
N SER A 7 12.89 0.80 -12.00
CA SER A 7 11.85 -0.14 -11.55
C SER A 7 11.55 -0.04 -10.06
N CYS A 8 12.18 0.90 -9.34
CA CYS A 8 11.87 1.22 -7.96
C CYS A 8 11.61 2.73 -7.87
N PRO A 9 10.46 3.17 -7.32
CA PRO A 9 10.24 4.59 -7.06
C PRO A 9 11.37 5.14 -6.16
N PRO A 10 11.70 6.46 -6.25
CA PRO A 10 12.76 7.03 -5.43
C PRO A 10 12.46 6.79 -3.96
N ALA A 11 13.45 6.26 -3.23
CA ALA A 11 13.34 6.02 -1.80
C ALA A 11 13.13 7.33 -0.99
N ILE A 12 13.33 8.49 -1.61
CA ILE A 12 13.23 9.81 -0.96
C ILE A 12 12.01 10.58 -1.47
N GLY A 13 11.06 10.83 -0.57
CA GLY A 13 9.93 11.72 -0.79
C GLY A 13 10.19 13.11 -0.18
N ALA A 14 9.95 14.16 -0.95
CA ALA A 14 10.11 15.54 -0.50
C ALA A 14 8.79 16.30 -0.62
N VAL A 15 8.15 16.60 0.51
CA VAL A 15 6.95 17.43 0.53
C VAL A 15 7.34 18.89 0.31
N ILE A 16 6.92 19.43 -0.84
CA ILE A 16 7.22 20.81 -1.22
C ILE A 16 6.16 21.74 -0.64
N TYR A 17 6.61 22.80 0.02
CA TYR A 17 5.71 23.75 0.66
C TYR A 17 6.14 25.21 0.46
N PRO A 18 5.17 26.15 0.41
CA PRO A 18 5.47 27.56 0.24
C PRO A 18 6.04 28.18 1.53
N PRO A 19 6.78 29.29 1.43
CA PRO A 19 7.30 30.01 2.59
C PRO A 19 6.22 30.28 3.65
N GLY A 20 6.57 30.07 4.92
CA GLY A 20 5.67 30.32 6.05
C GLY A 20 4.59 29.26 6.32
N LYS A 21 4.43 28.25 5.45
CA LYS A 21 3.42 27.18 5.62
C LYS A 21 4.05 25.77 5.66
N PRO A 22 4.86 25.45 6.68
CA PRO A 22 5.47 24.13 6.78
C PRO A 22 4.40 23.03 6.94
N PRO A 23 4.57 21.84 6.32
CA PRO A 23 3.56 20.79 6.28
C PRO A 23 3.59 19.89 7.52
N GLU A 24 3.94 20.44 8.69
CA GLU A 24 4.15 19.68 9.95
C GLU A 24 2.90 18.86 10.33
N ALA A 25 1.72 19.51 10.36
CA ALA A 25 0.46 18.82 10.66
C ALA A 25 0.08 17.76 9.61
N LEU A 26 0.45 17.97 8.34
CA LEU A 26 0.21 16.99 7.28
C LEU A 26 1.08 15.75 7.46
N LEU A 27 2.37 15.93 7.74
CA LEU A 27 3.31 14.83 7.99
C LEU A 27 2.92 14.04 9.24
N ALA A 28 2.54 14.73 10.33
CA ALA A 28 2.05 14.09 11.54
C ALA A 28 0.77 13.28 11.30
N ARG A 29 -0.18 13.82 10.53
CA ARG A 29 -1.39 13.09 10.15
C ARG A 29 -1.09 11.85 9.30
N PHE A 30 -0.14 11.95 8.38
CA PHE A 30 0.25 10.80 7.55
C PHE A 30 0.98 9.72 8.37
N ALA A 31 1.90 10.12 9.26
CA ALA A 31 2.54 9.20 10.19
C ALA A 31 1.51 8.45 11.05
N ALA A 32 0.55 9.18 11.64
CA ALA A 32 -0.53 8.56 12.43
C ALA A 32 -1.33 7.52 11.63
N GLN A 33 -1.69 7.82 10.37
CA GLN A 33 -2.40 6.85 9.51
C GLN A 33 -1.58 5.59 9.20
N LEU A 34 -0.27 5.73 9.02
CA LEU A 34 0.61 4.58 8.79
C LEU A 34 0.79 3.75 10.07
N THR A 35 0.96 4.39 11.23
CA THR A 35 1.04 3.69 12.53
C THR A 35 -0.24 2.92 12.83
N GLU A 36 -1.42 3.53 12.63
CA GLU A 36 -2.72 2.86 12.80
C GLU A 36 -2.86 1.63 11.88
N ARG A 37 -2.24 1.68 10.70
CA ARG A 37 -2.20 0.57 9.76
C ARG A 37 -1.15 -0.50 10.09
N GLY A 38 -0.38 -0.31 11.17
CA GLY A 38 0.60 -1.27 11.66
C GLY A 38 1.98 -1.14 11.01
N PHE A 39 2.26 -0.07 10.27
CA PHE A 39 3.61 0.20 9.76
C PHE A 39 4.53 0.69 10.87
N ARG A 40 5.77 0.22 10.85
CA ARG A 40 6.84 0.64 11.76
C ARG A 40 7.49 1.90 11.22
N LEU A 41 7.32 3.00 11.93
CA LEU A 41 7.87 4.29 11.54
C LEU A 41 9.03 4.65 12.46
N GLY A 42 9.95 5.46 11.95
CA GLY A 42 11.02 6.02 12.76
C GLY A 42 11.39 7.43 12.34
N GLY A 43 12.36 7.99 13.05
CA GLY A 43 12.82 9.35 12.83
C GLY A 43 12.00 10.38 13.59
N LEU A 44 11.92 11.61 13.05
CA LEU A 44 11.61 12.81 13.79
C LEU A 44 10.52 13.64 13.11
N LEU A 45 9.55 14.08 13.89
CA LEU A 45 8.57 15.09 13.48
C LEU A 45 8.72 16.35 14.32
N GLN A 46 8.57 17.50 13.68
CA GLN A 46 8.56 18.79 14.35
C GLN A 46 7.14 19.35 14.42
N ASP A 47 6.84 19.96 15.55
CA ASP A 47 5.66 20.78 15.77
C ASP A 47 6.10 22.19 16.18
N THR A 48 5.74 23.18 15.38
CA THR A 48 6.03 24.60 15.62
C THR A 48 4.76 25.34 16.03
N LEU A 49 4.70 25.76 17.29
CA LEU A 49 3.68 26.70 17.74
C LEU A 49 3.99 28.11 17.25
N ARG A 50 2.94 28.80 16.80
CA ARG A 50 3.00 30.17 16.31
C ARG A 50 1.93 31.00 16.99
N ASP A 51 2.23 32.27 17.25
CA ASP A 51 1.25 33.23 17.75
C ASP A 51 0.33 33.73 16.62
N ALA A 52 -0.63 34.60 16.98
CA ALA A 52 -1.59 35.21 16.04
C ALA A 52 -0.91 36.07 14.94
N SER A 53 0.35 36.47 15.13
CA SER A 53 1.14 37.21 14.12
C SER A 53 1.96 36.29 13.20
N GLY A 54 1.90 34.98 13.42
CA GLY A 54 2.66 33.97 12.67
C GLY A 54 4.10 33.78 13.16
N ARG A 55 4.51 34.48 14.22
CA ARG A 55 5.84 34.36 14.82
C ARG A 55 5.94 33.04 15.59
N LYS A 56 7.07 32.35 15.43
CA LYS A 56 7.34 31.10 16.18
C LYS A 56 7.44 31.42 17.67
N THR A 57 6.65 30.71 18.47
CA THR A 57 6.65 30.83 19.94
C THR A 57 7.29 29.63 20.62
N ASN A 58 7.14 28.44 20.02
CA ASN A 58 7.77 27.22 20.50
C ASN A 58 8.04 26.26 19.33
N MET A 59 9.03 25.40 19.47
CA MET A 59 9.36 24.35 18.50
C MET A 59 9.72 23.09 19.27
N THR A 60 9.01 21.99 19.02
CA THR A 60 9.26 20.69 19.64
C THR A 60 9.56 19.67 18.55
N VAL A 61 10.58 18.86 18.73
CA VAL A 61 10.85 17.70 17.86
C VAL A 61 10.52 16.43 18.65
N THR A 62 9.83 15.49 18.02
CA THR A 62 9.37 14.26 18.66
C THR A 62 9.84 13.06 17.83
N GLU A 63 10.43 12.09 18.51
CA GLU A 63 10.73 10.77 17.95
C GLU A 63 9.41 10.03 17.70
N ILE A 64 9.21 9.54 16.47
CA ILE A 64 7.94 8.92 16.08
C ILE A 64 7.72 7.58 16.80
N ASP A 65 8.78 6.79 16.93
CA ASP A 65 8.76 5.44 17.48
C ASP A 65 8.56 5.42 19.01
N THR A 66 9.22 6.33 19.73
CA THR A 66 9.18 6.38 21.20
C THR A 66 8.23 7.43 21.76
N GLY A 67 7.83 8.43 20.95
CA GLY A 67 7.12 9.62 21.43
C GLY A 67 7.98 10.58 22.25
N ARG A 68 9.30 10.32 22.37
CA ARG A 68 10.22 11.15 23.14
C ARG A 68 10.38 12.51 22.51
N LYS A 69 10.19 13.56 23.30
CA LYS A 69 10.40 14.96 22.86
C LYS A 69 11.86 15.35 23.05
N LEU A 70 12.47 15.86 22.00
CA LEU A 70 13.81 16.43 21.97
C LEU A 70 13.69 17.96 22.06
N SER A 71 14.37 18.57 23.04
CA SER A 71 14.52 20.03 23.13
C SER A 71 15.68 20.47 22.25
N ILE A 72 15.41 20.86 21.00
CA ILE A 72 16.44 21.29 20.03
C ILE A 72 16.68 22.82 20.09
N GLY A 73 16.17 23.52 21.11
CA GLY A 73 16.23 24.98 21.21
C GLY A 73 17.01 25.49 22.43
N GLN A 74 18.20 26.07 22.21
CA GLN A 74 18.76 27.07 23.12
C GLN A 74 18.11 28.44 22.84
N SER A 75 17.51 29.05 23.88
CA SER A 75 17.00 30.43 23.79
C SER A 75 18.16 31.42 24.00
N LEU A 76 18.85 31.82 22.94
CA LEU A 76 19.93 32.82 22.99
C LEU A 76 19.39 34.27 22.92
N GLY A 77 18.53 34.65 23.86
CA GLY A 77 18.14 36.04 24.09
C GLY A 77 17.47 36.77 22.92
N LYS A 78 17.20 38.08 23.08
CA LYS A 78 16.38 38.88 22.16
C LYS A 78 17.09 39.34 20.87
N ASP A 79 18.40 39.04 20.72
CA ASP A 79 19.25 39.63 19.66
C ASP A 79 20.04 38.61 18.80
N ALA A 80 19.87 37.29 18.98
CA ALA A 80 20.60 36.30 18.17
C ALA A 80 19.96 36.12 16.77
N LYS A 81 20.75 36.38 15.70
CA LYS A 81 20.34 36.22 14.29
C LYS A 81 20.50 34.79 13.74
N SER A 82 21.11 33.88 14.48
CA SER A 82 21.16 32.45 14.14
C SER A 82 20.88 31.61 15.38
N CYS A 83 19.92 30.67 15.28
CA CYS A 83 19.85 29.55 16.21
C CYS A 83 21.04 28.64 15.87
N ILE A 84 22.05 28.60 16.74
CA ILE A 84 23.04 27.52 16.70
C ILE A 84 22.30 26.25 17.11
N LEU A 85 22.37 25.24 16.26
CA LEU A 85 21.79 23.92 16.53
C LEU A 85 22.57 23.30 17.70
N ASP A 86 21.86 22.84 18.74
CA ASP A 86 22.48 22.17 19.89
C ASP A 86 23.12 20.84 19.42
N SER A 87 24.44 20.72 19.54
CA SER A 87 25.20 19.56 19.09
C SER A 87 24.78 18.28 19.82
N GLN A 88 24.31 18.38 21.06
CA GLN A 88 23.77 17.26 21.81
C GLN A 88 22.42 16.81 21.23
N ALA A 89 21.53 17.77 20.94
CA ALA A 89 20.23 17.47 20.35
C ALA A 89 20.37 16.85 18.94
N LEU A 90 21.36 17.29 18.16
CA LEU A 90 21.66 16.69 16.86
C LEU A 90 22.22 15.26 17.01
N ALA A 91 23.08 15.00 18.00
CA ALA A 91 23.59 13.66 18.28
C ALA A 91 22.46 12.71 18.71
N GLU A 92 21.54 13.16 19.56
CA GLU A 92 20.36 12.39 19.96
C GLU A 92 19.44 12.09 18.78
N ALA A 93 19.20 13.09 17.92
CA ALA A 93 18.45 12.96 16.68
C ALA A 93 19.08 11.93 15.71
N SER A 94 20.39 12.02 15.46
CA SER A 94 21.12 11.03 14.64
C SER A 94 21.04 9.63 15.25
N GLY A 95 21.18 9.51 16.57
CA GLY A 95 20.99 8.24 17.27
C GLY A 95 19.59 7.63 17.07
N SER A 96 18.54 8.46 17.03
CA SER A 96 17.17 8.01 16.72
C SER A 96 17.04 7.47 15.30
N VAL A 97 17.63 8.15 14.32
CA VAL A 97 17.57 7.71 12.92
C VAL A 97 18.30 6.38 12.75
N ARG A 98 19.50 6.23 13.35
CA ARG A 98 20.26 4.97 13.28
C ARG A 98 19.50 3.78 13.87
N ARG A 99 18.90 3.93 15.05
CA ARG A 99 18.05 2.88 15.66
C ARG A 99 16.91 2.47 14.73
N ALA A 100 16.27 3.44 14.10
CA ALA A 100 15.18 3.16 13.18
C ALA A 100 15.65 2.41 11.91
N ILE A 101 16.85 2.71 11.39
CA ILE A 101 17.48 1.93 10.32
C ILE A 101 17.76 0.50 10.78
N GLU A 102 18.43 0.32 11.92
CA GLU A 102 18.79 -1.00 12.48
C GLU A 102 17.55 -1.86 12.79
N SER A 103 16.45 -1.25 13.21
CA SER A 103 15.18 -1.93 13.46
C SER A 103 14.36 -2.23 12.19
N HIS A 104 14.89 -1.88 11.02
CA HIS A 104 14.22 -1.97 9.71
C HIS A 104 12.85 -1.28 9.71
N ALA A 105 12.81 0.01 10.05
CA ALA A 105 11.61 0.83 9.89
C ALA A 105 11.09 0.76 8.44
N ASP A 106 9.77 0.77 8.29
CA ASP A 106 9.11 0.79 6.97
C ASP A 106 9.20 2.17 6.31
N LEU A 107 9.31 3.24 7.12
CA LEU A 107 9.49 4.62 6.69
C LEU A 107 10.19 5.47 7.77
N LEU A 108 11.17 6.26 7.34
CA LEU A 108 11.81 7.29 8.15
C LEU A 108 11.26 8.67 7.83
N PHE A 109 10.95 9.44 8.87
CA PHE A 109 10.70 10.86 8.75
C PHE A 109 11.95 11.62 9.19
N ILE A 110 12.48 12.47 8.33
CA ILE A 110 13.58 13.38 8.70
C ILE A 110 13.05 14.79 8.55
N ASN A 111 13.00 15.51 9.66
CA ASN A 111 12.40 16.83 9.68
C ASN A 111 13.28 17.88 8.99
N LYS A 112 12.57 18.70 8.19
CA LYS A 112 12.97 19.78 7.28
C LYS A 112 14.44 19.85 6.84
N PHE A 113 14.66 19.65 5.54
CA PHE A 113 15.88 20.11 4.87
C PHE A 113 15.99 21.64 4.88
N SER A 114 17.08 22.14 5.45
CA SER A 114 17.41 23.55 5.62
C SER A 114 18.84 23.81 5.13
N LYS A 115 19.30 25.07 5.23
CA LYS A 115 20.63 25.42 4.75
C LYS A 115 21.75 24.74 5.52
N SER A 116 21.55 24.43 6.80
CA SER A 116 22.53 23.72 7.63
C SER A 116 22.79 22.31 7.09
N GLU A 117 21.75 21.56 6.68
CA GLU A 117 21.93 20.24 6.07
C GLU A 117 22.77 20.28 4.79
N MET A 118 22.71 21.38 4.03
CA MET A 118 23.50 21.57 2.80
C MET A 118 24.99 21.72 3.09
N GLU A 119 25.34 22.32 4.23
CA GLU A 119 26.71 22.55 4.67
C GLU A 119 27.31 21.30 5.35
N GLY A 120 26.57 20.19 5.39
CA GLY A 120 26.96 18.94 6.05
C GLY A 120 26.67 18.93 7.55
N GLU A 121 26.00 19.96 8.06
CA GLU A 121 25.63 20.12 9.47
C GLU A 121 24.16 19.75 9.66
N GLY A 122 23.86 18.55 10.18
CA GLY A 122 22.48 18.10 10.40
C GLY A 122 22.30 16.61 10.16
N LEU A 123 21.09 16.21 9.72
CA LEU A 123 20.71 14.81 9.49
C LEU A 123 20.85 14.38 8.02
N ALA A 124 21.54 15.17 7.20
CA ALA A 124 21.76 14.87 5.78
C ALA A 124 22.51 13.55 5.56
N GLY A 125 23.56 13.31 6.36
CA GLY A 125 24.31 12.05 6.32
C GLY A 125 23.45 10.85 6.73
N ASP A 126 22.65 10.99 7.80
CA ASP A 126 21.75 9.93 8.26
C ASP A 126 20.65 9.62 7.24
N MET A 127 20.16 10.64 6.52
CA MET A 127 19.20 10.47 5.42
C MET A 127 19.76 9.62 4.29
N LEU A 128 20.98 9.92 3.83
CA LEU A 128 21.61 9.16 2.76
C LEU A 128 21.96 7.74 3.21
N ALA A 129 22.37 7.56 4.48
CA ALA A 129 22.62 6.24 5.06
C ALA A 129 21.35 5.39 5.10
N ALA A 130 20.21 5.95 5.53
CA ALA A 130 18.92 5.27 5.50
C ALA A 130 18.55 4.74 4.10
N VAL A 131 18.70 5.59 3.10
CA VAL A 131 18.41 5.24 1.70
C VAL A 131 19.35 4.16 1.18
N ALA A 132 20.63 4.20 1.55
CA ALA A 132 21.61 3.18 1.19
C ALA A 132 21.27 1.80 1.79
N GLU A 133 20.68 1.78 2.99
CA GLU A 133 20.16 0.58 3.66
C GLU A 133 18.75 0.18 3.19
N GLY A 134 18.20 0.86 2.18
CA GLY A 134 16.89 0.55 1.59
C GLY A 134 15.68 1.03 2.40
N VAL A 135 15.89 1.85 3.43
CA VAL A 135 14.80 2.46 4.21
C VAL A 135 14.36 3.75 3.52
N PRO A 136 13.08 3.86 3.09
CA PRO A 136 12.62 5.09 2.46
C PRO A 136 12.57 6.23 3.46
N VAL A 137 12.78 7.46 2.97
CA VAL A 137 12.79 8.68 3.77
C VAL A 137 11.76 9.66 3.24
N LEU A 138 10.97 10.26 4.13
CA LEU A 138 10.09 11.37 3.86
C LEU A 138 10.58 12.62 4.59
N THR A 139 10.73 13.72 3.85
CA THR A 139 11.13 15.02 4.41
C THR A 139 10.26 16.15 3.86
N ALA A 140 10.46 17.36 4.39
CA ALA A 140 9.82 18.59 3.94
C ALA A 140 10.87 19.57 3.40
N VAL A 141 10.64 20.09 2.20
CA VAL A 141 11.58 21.00 1.52
C VAL A 141 10.84 22.30 1.18
N PRO A 142 11.35 23.48 1.62
CA PRO A 142 10.82 24.76 1.16
C PRO A 142 10.90 24.86 -0.36
N GLY A 143 9.87 25.40 -1.01
CA GLY A 143 9.87 25.55 -2.47
C GLY A 143 11.03 26.39 -3.03
N VAL A 144 11.62 27.26 -2.20
CA VAL A 144 12.78 28.08 -2.54
C VAL A 144 14.11 27.31 -2.52
N LEU A 145 14.12 26.05 -2.04
CA LEU A 145 15.32 25.19 -1.95
C LEU A 145 15.22 23.95 -2.86
N ILE A 146 14.33 23.95 -3.85
CA ILE A 146 14.11 22.76 -4.70
C ILE A 146 15.35 22.43 -5.53
N GLU A 147 16.04 23.43 -6.07
CA GLU A 147 17.23 23.22 -6.90
C GLU A 147 18.37 22.61 -6.07
N GLU A 148 18.61 23.15 -4.88
CA GLU A 148 19.61 22.66 -3.94
C GLU A 148 19.28 21.26 -3.44
N TRP A 149 18.01 21.00 -3.13
CA TRP A 149 17.54 19.66 -2.75
C TRP A 149 17.72 18.63 -3.87
N THR A 150 17.42 19.02 -5.11
CA THR A 150 17.59 18.16 -6.29
C THR A 150 19.07 17.86 -6.51
N ALA A 151 19.95 18.86 -6.35
CA ALA A 151 21.39 18.66 -6.42
C ALA A 151 21.90 17.73 -5.31
N PHE A 152 21.46 17.95 -4.06
CA PHE A 152 21.83 17.13 -2.90
C PHE A 152 21.47 15.66 -3.08
N THR A 153 20.27 15.36 -3.60
CA THR A 153 19.79 13.99 -3.85
C THR A 153 20.27 13.40 -5.18
N GLY A 154 21.02 14.16 -5.98
CA GLY A 154 21.40 13.74 -7.34
C GLY A 154 20.19 13.47 -8.25
N GLY A 155 19.06 14.13 -7.99
CA GLY A 155 17.78 13.92 -8.67
C GLY A 155 17.03 12.65 -8.25
N GLN A 156 17.53 11.87 -7.28
CA GLN A 156 16.89 10.64 -6.79
C GLN A 156 15.85 10.93 -5.71
N THR A 157 14.88 11.78 -6.03
CA THR A 157 13.80 12.20 -5.12
C THR A 157 12.49 12.40 -5.86
N GLU A 158 11.37 12.10 -5.22
CA GLU A 158 10.04 12.48 -5.71
C GLU A 158 9.57 13.76 -5.02
N LEU A 159 9.21 14.77 -5.81
CA LEU A 159 8.63 16.02 -5.31
C LEU A 159 7.12 15.83 -5.09
N ILE A 160 6.68 15.97 -3.84
CA ILE A 160 5.33 15.62 -3.40
C ILE A 160 4.57 16.91 -3.08
N ALA A 161 3.38 17.07 -3.69
CA ALA A 161 2.46 18.14 -3.34
C ALA A 161 1.97 17.98 -1.89
N PRO A 162 1.74 19.06 -1.12
CA PRO A 162 1.40 18.99 0.30
C PRO A 162 -0.07 18.57 0.52
N SER A 163 -0.37 17.31 0.22
CA SER A 163 -1.68 16.68 0.41
C SER A 163 -1.53 15.20 0.80
N LEU A 164 -2.48 14.68 1.59
CA LEU A 164 -2.48 13.25 1.95
C LEU A 164 -2.58 12.34 0.72
N ALA A 165 -3.37 12.74 -0.29
CA ALA A 165 -3.51 11.95 -1.51
C ALA A 165 -2.17 11.82 -2.26
N ALA A 166 -1.33 12.87 -2.27
CA ALA A 166 -0.01 12.80 -2.88
C ALA A 166 0.96 11.93 -2.06
N LEU A 167 0.90 12.01 -0.73
CA LEU A 167 1.71 11.16 0.15
C LEU A 167 1.39 9.67 -0.02
N TRP A 168 0.11 9.31 -0.08
CA TRP A 168 -0.32 7.93 -0.34
C TRP A 168 0.08 7.44 -1.74
N ARG A 169 0.04 8.31 -2.76
CA ARG A 169 0.55 7.97 -4.10
C ARG A 169 2.05 7.72 -4.12
N TRP A 170 2.82 8.51 -3.38
CA TRP A 170 4.26 8.29 -3.25
C TRP A 170 4.53 6.96 -2.51
N TRP A 171 3.94 6.78 -1.33
CA TRP A 171 4.07 5.55 -0.51
C TRP A 171 3.76 4.29 -1.29
N GLY A 172 2.69 4.33 -2.09
CA GLY A 172 2.51 3.44 -3.22
C GLY A 172 1.99 2.04 -2.92
N PRO A 173 1.44 1.36 -3.94
CA PRO A 173 0.80 0.06 -3.80
C PRO A 173 1.78 -1.09 -3.55
N GLU A 174 3.09 -0.86 -3.57
CA GLU A 174 4.10 -1.87 -3.24
C GLU A 174 3.99 -2.33 -1.78
N ARG A 175 3.34 -1.53 -0.93
CA ARG A 175 3.11 -1.79 0.49
C ARG A 175 1.74 -2.42 0.78
N LEU A 176 0.91 -2.60 -0.26
CA LEU A 176 -0.46 -3.11 -0.17
C LEU A 176 -0.56 -4.43 0.60
N TYR A 177 0.30 -5.39 0.27
CA TYR A 177 0.27 -6.72 0.89
C TYR A 177 0.62 -6.67 2.38
N ALA A 178 1.62 -5.86 2.74
CA ALA A 178 2.00 -5.64 4.12
C ALA A 178 0.86 -4.96 4.90
N ASP A 179 0.24 -3.94 4.31
CA ASP A 179 -0.92 -3.24 4.92
C ASP A 179 -2.08 -4.20 5.20
N LEU A 180 -2.41 -5.05 4.21
CA LEU A 180 -3.46 -6.05 4.37
C LEU A 180 -3.12 -7.06 5.47
N ALA A 181 -1.89 -7.57 5.53
CA ALA A 181 -1.49 -8.51 6.58
C ALA A 181 -1.41 -7.86 7.96
N ASN A 182 -0.94 -6.61 8.06
CA ASN A 182 -0.85 -5.86 9.31
C ASN A 182 -2.22 -5.63 9.95
N GLY A 183 -3.27 -5.49 9.12
CA GLY A 183 -4.64 -5.35 9.60
C GLY A 183 -5.29 -6.65 10.07
N VAL A 184 -4.65 -7.81 9.89
CA VAL A 184 -5.19 -9.09 10.35
C VAL A 184 -4.99 -9.27 11.85
N GLU A 185 -6.11 -9.39 12.56
CA GLU A 185 -6.13 -9.85 13.95
C GLU A 185 -5.90 -11.37 14.01
N ASP A 186 -5.18 -11.82 15.04
CA ASP A 186 -4.90 -13.25 15.19
C ASP A 186 -6.14 -14.00 15.67
N ALA A 187 -6.39 -15.16 15.07
CA ALA A 187 -7.55 -15.99 15.35
C ALA A 187 -7.26 -17.46 15.02
N PRO A 188 -7.94 -18.42 15.67
CA PRO A 188 -7.84 -19.83 15.30
C PRO A 188 -8.32 -20.09 13.87
N VAL A 189 -7.54 -20.87 13.13
CA VAL A 189 -7.89 -21.30 11.77
C VAL A 189 -8.66 -22.61 11.86
N LYS A 190 -9.90 -22.62 11.35
CA LYS A 190 -10.74 -23.83 11.34
C LYS A 190 -10.35 -24.78 10.22
N ARG A 191 -10.11 -24.24 9.03
CA ARG A 191 -9.91 -25.05 7.82
C ARG A 191 -9.03 -24.31 6.81
N VAL A 192 -8.13 -25.05 6.19
CA VAL A 192 -7.35 -24.62 5.03
C VAL A 192 -7.58 -25.63 3.91
N VAL A 193 -7.95 -25.15 2.72
CA VAL A 193 -8.10 -25.99 1.52
C VAL A 193 -7.31 -25.37 0.38
N VAL A 194 -6.45 -26.16 -0.26
CA VAL A 194 -5.75 -25.76 -1.49
C VAL A 194 -6.33 -26.59 -2.64
N GLY A 195 -7.32 -26.02 -3.33
CA GLY A 195 -7.95 -26.61 -4.50
C GLY A 195 -7.24 -26.23 -5.80
N LEU A 196 -7.69 -26.80 -6.91
CA LEU A 196 -7.10 -26.54 -8.24
C LEU A 196 -7.14 -25.06 -8.63
N ASN A 197 -8.27 -24.39 -8.37
CA ASN A 197 -8.51 -23.01 -8.79
C ASN A 197 -8.45 -22.01 -7.63
N TRP A 198 -8.68 -22.46 -6.39
CA TRP A 198 -8.82 -21.60 -5.22
C TRP A 198 -8.09 -22.15 -4.00
N THR A 199 -7.39 -21.26 -3.30
CA THR A 199 -6.91 -21.46 -1.94
C THR A 199 -7.90 -20.81 -0.98
N MET A 200 -8.27 -21.53 0.07
CA MET A 200 -9.29 -21.13 1.02
C MET A 200 -8.75 -21.19 2.45
N VAL A 201 -9.07 -20.18 3.25
CA VAL A 201 -8.86 -20.16 4.71
C VAL A 201 -10.18 -19.80 5.37
N GLU A 202 -10.53 -20.53 6.42
CA GLU A 202 -11.74 -20.31 7.19
C GLU A 202 -11.41 -20.16 8.67
N THR A 203 -12.10 -19.22 9.31
CA THR A 203 -12.09 -18.99 10.75
C THR A 203 -13.50 -19.08 11.32
N GLU A 204 -13.66 -18.72 12.59
CA GLU A 204 -15.00 -18.61 13.17
C GLU A 204 -15.84 -17.50 12.57
N THR A 205 -15.22 -16.39 12.17
CA THR A 205 -15.91 -15.16 11.80
C THR A 205 -15.95 -14.91 10.29
N GLY A 206 -15.12 -15.60 9.50
CA GLY A 206 -15.07 -15.38 8.06
C GLY A 206 -14.37 -16.47 7.26
N LEU A 207 -14.45 -16.33 5.94
CA LEU A 207 -13.84 -17.22 4.97
C LEU A 207 -13.21 -16.40 3.85
N GLY A 208 -11.94 -16.67 3.58
CA GLY A 208 -11.18 -16.00 2.55
C GLY A 208 -10.76 -16.92 1.43
N LEU A 209 -10.74 -16.37 0.22
CA LEU A 209 -10.36 -17.05 -1.00
C LEU A 209 -9.22 -16.31 -1.68
N ALA A 210 -8.34 -17.02 -2.37
CA ALA A 210 -7.39 -16.47 -3.32
C ALA A 210 -7.27 -17.44 -4.50
N GLN A 211 -6.92 -16.95 -5.69
CA GLN A 211 -6.69 -17.83 -6.82
C GLN A 211 -5.45 -18.71 -6.56
N THR A 212 -5.59 -20.03 -6.75
CA THR A 212 -4.45 -20.94 -6.67
C THR A 212 -3.50 -20.68 -7.84
N PRO A 213 -2.18 -20.54 -7.61
CA PRO A 213 -1.21 -20.44 -8.69
C PRO A 213 -1.24 -21.65 -9.62
N GLU A 214 -1.07 -21.44 -10.93
CA GLU A 214 -0.94 -22.55 -11.89
C GLU A 214 0.30 -23.40 -11.55
N ARG A 215 0.19 -24.73 -11.67
CA ARG A 215 1.33 -25.63 -11.48
C ARG A 215 2.44 -25.29 -12.48
N GLY A 216 3.67 -25.15 -11.99
CA GLY A 216 4.81 -24.74 -12.82
C GLY A 216 5.05 -23.23 -12.86
N THR A 217 4.24 -22.42 -12.17
CA THR A 217 4.58 -21.01 -11.89
C THR A 217 5.96 -20.95 -11.22
N PRO A 218 6.89 -20.08 -11.65
CA PRO A 218 8.18 -19.92 -10.98
C PRO A 218 8.02 -19.64 -9.48
N GLY A 219 8.80 -20.31 -8.63
CA GLY A 219 8.68 -20.21 -7.17
C GLY A 219 7.51 -21.00 -6.57
N CYS A 220 6.75 -21.74 -7.37
CA CYS A 220 5.67 -22.61 -6.91
C CYS A 220 6.24 -23.96 -6.45
N ASN A 221 6.55 -24.07 -5.16
CA ASN A 221 7.07 -25.30 -4.53
C ASN A 221 6.00 -26.01 -3.71
N ALA A 222 6.17 -27.30 -3.45
CA ALA A 222 5.27 -28.03 -2.54
C ALA A 222 5.11 -27.28 -1.21
N ALA A 223 3.88 -27.27 -0.70
CA ALA A 223 3.54 -26.57 0.54
C ALA A 223 4.38 -27.10 1.72
N PRO A 224 5.34 -26.32 2.27
CA PRO A 224 6.31 -26.83 3.25
C PRO A 224 5.67 -27.44 4.52
N ASP A 225 4.51 -26.94 4.93
CA ASP A 225 3.76 -27.42 6.10
C ASP A 225 2.36 -27.95 5.75
N ALA A 226 2.21 -28.61 4.60
CA ALA A 226 0.97 -29.30 4.27
C ALA A 226 0.54 -30.25 5.42
N GLY A 227 -0.75 -30.21 5.77
CA GLY A 227 -1.31 -30.99 6.88
C GLY A 227 -1.26 -30.32 8.26
N ARG A 228 -0.42 -29.29 8.46
CA ARG A 228 -0.31 -28.56 9.74
C ARG A 228 -0.67 -27.07 9.64
N ARG A 229 -1.04 -26.58 8.45
CA ARG A 229 -1.30 -25.14 8.23
C ARG A 229 -2.43 -24.56 9.10
N SER A 230 -3.42 -25.37 9.47
CA SER A 230 -4.49 -24.96 10.37
C SER A 230 -4.07 -24.88 11.84
N GLU A 231 -2.90 -25.39 12.20
CA GLU A 231 -2.34 -25.27 13.57
C GLU A 231 -1.76 -23.87 13.81
N ALA A 232 -1.46 -23.12 12.75
CA ALA A 232 -1.01 -21.73 12.83
C ALA A 232 -2.19 -20.77 13.04
N GLY A 233 -1.93 -19.67 13.76
CA GLY A 233 -2.87 -18.56 13.87
C GLY A 233 -3.06 -17.82 12.54
N LEU A 234 -4.22 -17.19 12.37
CA LEU A 234 -4.58 -16.45 11.16
C LEU A 234 -3.54 -15.37 10.82
N LYS A 235 -2.99 -14.69 11.83
CA LYS A 235 -1.98 -13.63 11.62
C LYS A 235 -0.67 -14.20 11.06
N ALA A 236 -0.27 -15.38 11.53
CA ALA A 236 0.90 -16.07 10.99
C ALA A 236 0.68 -16.50 9.53
N LEU A 237 -0.51 -17.03 9.21
CA LEU A 237 -0.86 -17.34 7.81
C LEU A 237 -0.91 -16.10 6.94
N ALA A 238 -1.48 -14.99 7.41
CA ALA A 238 -1.49 -13.71 6.68
C ALA A 238 -0.07 -13.21 6.38
N GLY A 239 0.88 -13.41 7.30
CA GLY A 239 2.30 -13.09 7.09
C GLY A 239 2.94 -13.79 5.89
N LEU A 240 2.37 -14.89 5.40
CA LEU A 240 2.84 -15.60 4.21
C LEU A 240 2.74 -14.78 2.91
N VAL A 241 2.07 -13.62 2.92
CA VAL A 241 2.13 -12.65 1.80
C VAL A 241 3.55 -12.16 1.50
N HIS A 242 4.50 -12.35 2.42
CA HIS A 242 5.92 -12.05 2.26
C HIS A 242 6.77 -13.25 1.81
N SER A 243 6.17 -14.45 1.71
CA SER A 243 6.87 -15.65 1.26
C SER A 243 7.35 -15.51 -0.18
N THR A 244 8.42 -16.22 -0.53
CA THR A 244 8.87 -16.38 -1.91
C THR A 244 8.15 -17.53 -2.63
N ASN A 245 7.39 -18.36 -1.89
CA ASN A 245 6.58 -19.43 -2.47
C ASN A 245 5.21 -18.91 -2.91
N ALA A 246 4.86 -19.12 -4.18
CA ALA A 246 3.59 -18.66 -4.75
C ALA A 246 2.36 -19.25 -4.03
N PHE A 247 2.41 -20.50 -3.56
CA PHE A 247 1.32 -21.10 -2.78
C PHE A 247 1.13 -20.43 -1.42
N ASP A 248 2.24 -20.07 -0.77
CA ASP A 248 2.21 -19.38 0.52
C ASP A 248 1.68 -17.96 0.35
N GLN A 249 2.07 -17.26 -0.71
CA GLN A 249 1.51 -15.95 -1.04
C GLN A 249 -0.01 -16.01 -1.25
N ALA A 250 -0.49 -17.01 -2.02
CA ALA A 250 -1.92 -17.22 -2.21
C ALA A 250 -2.63 -17.57 -0.90
N LEU A 251 -2.00 -18.41 -0.06
CA LEU A 251 -2.55 -18.73 1.27
C LEU A 251 -2.61 -17.50 2.18
N GLY A 252 -1.58 -16.67 2.20
CA GLY A 252 -1.56 -15.43 2.97
C GLY A 252 -2.64 -14.46 2.53
N MET A 253 -2.87 -14.36 1.21
CA MET A 253 -4.01 -13.58 0.70
C MET A 253 -5.37 -14.17 1.09
N ALA A 254 -5.52 -15.49 1.05
CA ALA A 254 -6.74 -16.14 1.53
C ALA A 254 -6.93 -15.92 3.04
N ALA A 255 -5.86 -15.94 3.85
CA ALA A 255 -5.92 -15.62 5.28
C ALA A 255 -6.32 -14.16 5.53
N CYS A 256 -5.73 -13.20 4.82
CA CYS A 256 -6.17 -11.80 4.86
C CYS A 256 -7.68 -11.68 4.54
N ASN A 257 -8.13 -12.35 3.47
CA ASN A 257 -9.53 -12.33 3.09
C ASN A 257 -10.45 -13.00 4.12
N ALA A 258 -9.97 -13.98 4.90
CA ALA A 258 -10.79 -14.58 5.96
C ALA A 258 -11.06 -13.60 7.10
N HIS A 259 -10.14 -12.66 7.35
CA HIS A 259 -10.34 -11.56 8.28
C HIS A 259 -11.24 -10.47 7.71
N TYR A 260 -11.03 -10.06 6.44
CA TYR A 260 -11.78 -8.96 5.83
C TYR A 260 -13.17 -9.35 5.31
N ASN A 261 -13.39 -10.62 4.93
CA ASN A 261 -14.64 -11.08 4.33
C ASN A 261 -15.45 -11.88 5.37
N ARG A 262 -15.83 -11.20 6.45
CA ARG A 262 -16.60 -11.82 7.54
C ARG A 262 -18.02 -12.17 7.12
N PHE A 263 -18.56 -13.20 7.75
CA PHE A 263 -19.92 -13.69 7.48
C PHE A 263 -21.00 -12.65 7.83
N ASP A 264 -20.72 -11.78 8.81
CA ASP A 264 -21.66 -10.81 9.37
C ASP A 264 -21.59 -9.41 8.74
N LEU A 265 -20.76 -9.21 7.70
CA LEU A 265 -20.69 -7.92 7.00
C LEU A 265 -21.98 -7.65 6.22
N ASP A 266 -22.76 -6.67 6.68
CA ASP A 266 -23.92 -6.17 5.93
C ASP A 266 -23.49 -5.16 4.85
N LEU A 267 -23.02 -5.68 3.73
CA LEU A 267 -22.63 -4.91 2.55
C LEU A 267 -23.59 -5.17 1.40
N PRO A 268 -23.90 -4.15 0.59
CA PRO A 268 -24.82 -4.29 -0.52
C PRO A 268 -24.27 -5.24 -1.58
N ASP A 269 -25.19 -6.00 -2.17
CA ASP A 269 -24.95 -6.72 -3.40
C ASP A 269 -24.64 -5.69 -4.51
N GLY A 270 -23.50 -5.84 -5.15
CA GLY A 270 -23.05 -4.91 -6.18
C GLY A 270 -22.25 -5.63 -7.25
N ASN A 271 -22.55 -5.37 -8.52
CA ASN A 271 -21.73 -5.85 -9.62
C ASN A 271 -20.54 -4.92 -9.79
N GLY A 272 -19.37 -5.36 -9.31
CA GLY A 272 -18.12 -4.63 -9.44
C GLY A 272 -17.79 -4.18 -10.87
N LEU A 273 -18.28 -4.90 -11.89
CA LEU A 273 -18.04 -4.60 -13.31
C LEU A 273 -18.74 -3.33 -13.80
N GLU A 274 -19.87 -2.94 -13.21
CA GLU A 274 -20.66 -1.78 -13.66
C GLU A 274 -20.41 -0.54 -12.79
N SER A 275 -19.38 -0.59 -11.95
CA SER A 275 -19.19 0.34 -10.84
C SER A 275 -18.99 1.80 -11.19
N PHE A 276 -18.65 2.12 -12.44
CA PHE A 276 -18.23 3.47 -12.83
C PHE A 276 -19.11 4.12 -13.90
N GLY A 277 -20.06 3.40 -14.51
CA GLY A 277 -20.96 3.97 -15.53
C GLY A 277 -20.26 4.59 -16.76
N VAL A 278 -18.97 4.28 -16.96
CA VAL A 278 -18.18 4.79 -18.08
C VAL A 278 -18.53 3.98 -19.33
N LYS A 279 -18.80 4.67 -20.46
CA LYS A 279 -19.04 4.00 -21.76
C LYS A 279 -17.76 3.29 -22.19
N GLY A 280 -17.86 2.07 -22.72
CA GLY A 280 -16.73 1.11 -22.78
C GLY A 280 -15.43 1.59 -23.42
N GLY A 281 -15.43 2.61 -24.28
CA GLY A 281 -14.20 3.16 -24.87
C GLY A 281 -13.16 3.68 -23.87
N GLY A 282 -13.59 4.14 -22.68
CA GLY A 282 -12.72 4.61 -21.60
C GLY A 282 -12.36 3.55 -20.55
N THR A 283 -12.90 2.33 -20.66
CA THR A 283 -12.72 1.26 -19.67
C THR A 283 -11.71 0.21 -20.13
N VAL A 284 -10.74 -0.08 -19.27
CA VAL A 284 -9.80 -1.20 -19.43
C VAL A 284 -10.11 -2.26 -18.39
N VAL A 285 -10.17 -3.52 -18.81
CA VAL A 285 -10.47 -4.66 -17.94
C VAL A 285 -9.24 -5.56 -17.86
N ILE A 286 -8.74 -5.84 -16.66
CA ILE A 286 -7.68 -6.81 -16.42
C ILE A 286 -8.32 -8.14 -16.00
N GLY A 287 -8.13 -9.15 -16.83
CA GLY A 287 -8.72 -10.48 -16.69
C GLY A 287 -9.99 -10.66 -17.52
N ALA A 288 -10.11 -11.81 -18.21
CA ALA A 288 -11.27 -12.15 -19.00
C ALA A 288 -12.45 -12.62 -18.13
N PHE A 289 -13.32 -11.68 -17.73
CA PHE A 289 -14.57 -12.03 -17.05
C PHE A 289 -15.58 -12.65 -18.02
N PRO A 290 -16.32 -13.70 -17.62
CA PRO A 290 -17.38 -14.26 -18.47
C PRO A 290 -18.45 -13.22 -18.82
N GLY A 291 -18.80 -13.11 -20.11
CA GLY A 291 -19.83 -12.19 -20.60
C GLY A 291 -19.43 -10.71 -20.60
N ILE A 292 -18.13 -10.38 -20.48
CA ILE A 292 -17.66 -8.99 -20.40
C ILE A 292 -18.04 -8.15 -21.63
N ALA A 293 -18.06 -8.73 -22.83
CA ALA A 293 -18.40 -8.03 -24.06
C ALA A 293 -19.87 -7.55 -24.10
N GLU A 294 -20.78 -8.32 -23.48
CA GLU A 294 -22.20 -7.96 -23.35
C GLU A 294 -22.42 -6.95 -22.23
N ARG A 295 -21.71 -7.12 -21.11
CA ARG A 295 -21.85 -6.29 -19.90
C ARG A 295 -21.20 -4.91 -20.04
N LEU A 296 -20.06 -4.84 -20.72
CA LEU A 296 -19.31 -3.62 -20.97
C LEU A 296 -18.89 -3.53 -22.45
N PRO A 297 -19.86 -3.26 -23.36
CA PRO A 297 -19.56 -3.14 -24.78
C PRO A 297 -18.49 -2.07 -25.05
N GLY A 298 -17.43 -2.44 -25.77
CA GLY A 298 -16.33 -1.57 -26.14
C GLY A 298 -15.18 -1.49 -25.13
N ALA A 299 -15.27 -2.17 -23.99
CA ALA A 299 -14.17 -2.26 -23.03
C ALA A 299 -12.95 -2.98 -23.62
N LYS A 300 -11.75 -2.47 -23.33
CA LYS A 300 -10.49 -3.07 -23.75
C LYS A 300 -10.08 -4.12 -22.72
N VAL A 301 -10.20 -5.40 -23.06
CA VAL A 301 -9.89 -6.51 -22.15
C VAL A 301 -8.45 -6.94 -22.36
N ILE A 302 -7.67 -6.97 -21.27
CA ILE A 302 -6.30 -7.48 -21.23
C ILE A 302 -6.30 -8.81 -20.47
N ASP A 303 -5.77 -9.86 -21.06
CA ASP A 303 -5.60 -11.17 -20.42
C ASP A 303 -4.25 -11.79 -20.78
N ARG A 304 -3.79 -12.76 -19.98
CA ARG A 304 -2.56 -13.52 -20.24
C ARG A 304 -2.74 -14.50 -21.39
N LYS A 305 -3.95 -15.01 -21.59
CA LYS A 305 -4.34 -15.90 -22.68
C LYS A 305 -5.45 -15.19 -23.48
N PRO A 306 -5.12 -14.11 -24.21
CA PRO A 306 -6.13 -13.25 -24.83
C PRO A 306 -6.92 -14.02 -25.89
N GLY A 307 -8.25 -13.92 -25.82
CA GLY A 307 -9.15 -14.36 -26.87
C GLY A 307 -9.25 -13.37 -28.04
N PRO A 308 -10.08 -13.68 -29.06
CA PRO A 308 -10.33 -12.75 -30.16
C PRO A 308 -10.79 -11.37 -29.67
N GLY A 309 -10.15 -10.31 -30.16
CA GLY A 309 -10.46 -8.92 -29.79
C GLY A 309 -9.94 -8.48 -28.41
N GLN A 310 -9.20 -9.34 -27.70
CA GLN A 310 -8.55 -9.01 -26.44
C GLN A 310 -7.07 -8.68 -26.66
N TYR A 311 -6.47 -8.03 -25.66
CA TYR A 311 -5.09 -7.57 -25.68
C TYR A 311 -4.20 -8.46 -24.79
N PRO A 312 -2.93 -8.66 -25.17
CA PRO A 312 -1.97 -9.36 -24.32
C PRO A 312 -1.55 -8.50 -23.11
N GLU A 313 -0.97 -9.13 -22.08
CA GLU A 313 -0.49 -8.46 -20.85
C GLU A 313 0.44 -7.26 -21.13
N ALA A 314 1.27 -7.31 -22.18
CA ALA A 314 2.14 -6.19 -22.56
C ALA A 314 1.38 -4.87 -22.83
N ALA A 315 0.10 -4.94 -23.19
CA ALA A 315 -0.73 -3.77 -23.46
C ALA A 315 -1.05 -2.91 -22.23
N THR A 316 -0.78 -3.40 -21.02
CA THR A 316 -0.98 -2.62 -19.80
C THR A 316 -0.20 -1.30 -19.84
N GLU A 317 0.98 -1.27 -20.47
CA GLU A 317 1.88 -0.11 -20.49
C GLU A 317 1.31 1.09 -21.24
N TRP A 318 0.42 0.89 -22.23
CA TRP A 318 -0.17 1.99 -23.00
C TRP A 318 -1.68 2.10 -22.84
N LEU A 319 -2.37 1.04 -22.40
CA LEU A 319 -3.81 1.09 -22.16
C LEU A 319 -4.17 1.63 -20.78
N LEU A 320 -3.46 1.23 -19.72
CA LEU A 320 -3.79 1.67 -18.35
C LEU A 320 -3.53 3.16 -18.11
N PRO A 321 -2.43 3.77 -18.59
CA PRO A 321 -2.20 5.20 -18.39
C PRO A 321 -3.25 6.10 -19.05
N ALA A 322 -3.93 5.60 -20.08
CA ALA A 322 -4.98 6.32 -20.82
C ALA A 322 -6.41 5.91 -20.41
N ALA A 323 -6.56 5.02 -19.41
CA ALA A 323 -7.86 4.55 -18.97
C ALA A 323 -8.56 5.61 -18.10
N GLU A 324 -9.86 5.79 -18.30
CA GLU A 324 -10.71 6.54 -17.38
C GLU A 324 -11.13 5.66 -16.19
N ALA A 325 -11.39 4.38 -16.48
CA ALA A 325 -11.76 3.37 -15.51
C ALA A 325 -11.02 2.06 -15.74
N VAL A 326 -10.61 1.41 -14.66
CA VAL A 326 -9.97 0.09 -14.67
C VAL A 326 -10.76 -0.87 -13.80
N ILE A 327 -11.12 -2.00 -14.38
CA ILE A 327 -11.74 -3.12 -13.66
C ILE A 327 -10.71 -4.23 -13.59
N MET A 328 -10.27 -4.57 -12.39
CA MET A 328 -9.18 -5.48 -12.13
C MET A 328 -9.68 -6.73 -11.43
N THR A 329 -9.38 -7.91 -11.99
CA THR A 329 -9.59 -9.17 -11.28
C THR A 329 -8.83 -9.23 -9.95
N ALA A 330 -9.46 -9.75 -8.90
CA ALA A 330 -8.80 -9.96 -7.61
C ALA A 330 -7.62 -10.95 -7.69
N SER A 331 -7.54 -11.76 -8.73
CA SER A 331 -6.38 -12.64 -8.93
C SER A 331 -5.06 -11.91 -9.17
N THR A 332 -5.08 -10.61 -9.48
CA THR A 332 -3.86 -9.79 -9.54
C THR A 332 -3.16 -9.68 -8.18
N LEU A 333 -3.90 -9.86 -7.08
CA LEU A 333 -3.33 -9.95 -5.73
C LEU A 333 -2.58 -11.27 -5.55
N ALA A 334 -3.19 -12.39 -5.96
CA ALA A 334 -2.60 -13.72 -5.82
C ALA A 334 -1.32 -13.88 -6.67
N ASN A 335 -1.32 -13.32 -7.89
CA ASN A 335 -0.17 -13.41 -8.80
C ASN A 335 0.81 -12.23 -8.72
N ARG A 336 0.65 -11.36 -7.71
CA ARG A 336 1.53 -10.23 -7.39
C ARG A 336 1.63 -9.11 -8.43
N SER A 337 0.75 -9.09 -9.45
CA SER A 337 0.74 -8.03 -10.46
C SER A 337 0.05 -6.73 -10.01
N ALA A 338 -0.78 -6.77 -8.97
CA ALA A 338 -1.60 -5.61 -8.56
C ALA A 338 -0.81 -4.30 -8.36
N PRO A 339 0.35 -4.25 -7.67
CA PRO A 339 1.06 -2.98 -7.46
C PRO A 339 1.47 -2.28 -8.75
N ARG A 340 2.04 -3.02 -9.71
CA ARG A 340 2.42 -2.46 -11.02
C ARG A 340 1.20 -1.92 -11.76
N LEU A 341 0.11 -2.69 -11.78
CA LEU A 341 -1.11 -2.30 -12.48
C LEU A 341 -1.73 -1.04 -11.85
N LEU A 342 -1.71 -0.92 -10.53
CA LEU A 342 -2.17 0.28 -9.80
C LEU A 342 -1.28 1.49 -10.08
N ARG A 343 0.05 1.31 -10.19
CA ARG A 343 0.97 2.39 -10.61
C ARG A 343 0.64 2.91 -12.01
N LEU A 344 0.39 2.01 -12.96
CA LEU A 344 0.01 2.37 -14.34
C LEU A 344 -1.39 3.01 -14.40
N ALA A 345 -2.32 2.55 -13.56
CA ALA A 345 -3.69 3.04 -13.47
C ALA A 345 -3.88 4.23 -12.51
N ARG A 346 -2.82 4.91 -12.07
CA ARG A 346 -2.86 5.94 -11.01
C ARG A 346 -3.76 7.15 -11.28
N PHE A 347 -4.18 7.35 -12.53
CA PHE A 347 -5.10 8.41 -12.95
C PHE A 347 -6.51 7.91 -13.29
N ALA A 348 -6.70 6.59 -13.29
CA ALA A 348 -7.99 5.95 -13.55
C ALA A 348 -8.73 5.68 -12.24
N ARG A 349 -10.05 5.53 -12.35
CA ARG A 349 -10.88 4.99 -11.27
C ARG A 349 -10.77 3.47 -11.26
N VAL A 350 -10.36 2.86 -10.15
CA VAL A 350 -10.05 1.42 -10.11
C VAL A 350 -11.08 0.65 -9.27
N ALA A 351 -11.63 -0.42 -9.85
CA ALA A 351 -12.44 -1.42 -9.16
C ALA A 351 -11.70 -2.75 -9.12
N MET A 352 -11.66 -3.40 -7.96
CA MET A 352 -11.17 -4.76 -7.77
C MET A 352 -12.35 -5.72 -7.67
N VAL A 353 -12.36 -6.79 -8.45
CA VAL A 353 -13.53 -7.66 -8.62
C VAL A 353 -13.15 -9.12 -8.61
N GLY A 354 -13.84 -9.92 -7.80
CA GLY A 354 -13.77 -11.38 -7.83
C GLY A 354 -13.84 -12.00 -6.43
N PRO A 355 -14.07 -13.33 -6.32
CA PRO A 355 -14.21 -14.00 -5.02
C PRO A 355 -13.06 -13.78 -4.03
N GLY A 356 -11.85 -13.54 -4.53
CA GLY A 356 -10.67 -13.23 -3.70
C GLY A 356 -10.39 -11.75 -3.45
N ALA A 357 -11.38 -10.86 -3.66
CA ALA A 357 -11.22 -9.44 -3.36
C ALA A 357 -11.40 -9.20 -1.83
N PRO A 358 -10.47 -8.50 -1.16
CA PRO A 358 -10.64 -8.11 0.24
C PRO A 358 -11.75 -7.06 0.38
N LEU A 359 -12.67 -7.25 1.32
CA LEU A 359 -13.74 -6.31 1.65
C LEU A 359 -13.29 -5.33 2.75
N THR A 360 -12.37 -4.42 2.40
CA THR A 360 -11.80 -3.46 3.36
C THR A 360 -11.47 -2.11 2.72
N ASP A 361 -11.63 -1.04 3.50
CA ASP A 361 -11.29 0.32 3.08
C ASP A 361 -9.80 0.59 2.97
N ARG A 362 -8.94 -0.31 3.47
CA ARG A 362 -7.47 -0.19 3.33
C ARG A 362 -7.05 0.00 1.87
N LEU A 363 -7.76 -0.65 0.94
CA LEU A 363 -7.52 -0.61 -0.51
C LEU A 363 -7.68 0.81 -1.10
N THR A 364 -8.51 1.66 -0.49
CA THR A 364 -8.82 3.01 -1.01
C THR A 364 -7.61 3.94 -1.01
N SER A 365 -6.69 3.77 -0.07
CA SER A 365 -5.43 4.51 -0.02
C SER A 365 -4.49 4.19 -1.19
N TYR A 366 -4.70 3.05 -1.85
CA TYR A 366 -3.91 2.60 -2.99
C TYR A 366 -4.63 2.83 -4.33
N GLY A 367 -5.69 3.65 -4.34
CA GLY A 367 -6.41 4.04 -5.55
C GLY A 367 -7.54 3.10 -5.97
N ILE A 368 -7.83 2.05 -5.18
CA ILE A 368 -8.96 1.15 -5.43
C ILE A 368 -10.22 1.77 -4.80
N GLU A 369 -11.09 2.33 -5.63
CA GLU A 369 -12.33 2.97 -5.18
C GLU A 369 -13.43 1.97 -4.84
N VAL A 370 -13.40 0.78 -5.45
CA VAL A 370 -14.43 -0.24 -5.29
C VAL A 370 -13.78 -1.59 -5.13
N SER A 371 -14.20 -2.36 -4.12
CA SER A 371 -13.83 -3.77 -3.98
C SER A 371 -15.10 -4.61 -3.91
N SER A 372 -15.24 -5.54 -4.85
CA SER A 372 -16.41 -6.40 -5.02
C SER A 372 -15.99 -7.86 -4.89
N GLY A 373 -16.27 -8.43 -3.72
CA GLY A 373 -15.83 -9.75 -3.27
C GLY A 373 -16.98 -10.76 -3.14
N LEU A 374 -16.71 -11.80 -2.37
CA LEU A 374 -17.68 -12.84 -2.03
C LEU A 374 -17.68 -13.03 -0.50
N ILE A 375 -18.87 -13.07 0.10
CA ILE A 375 -19.07 -13.50 1.49
C ILE A 375 -19.70 -14.89 1.44
N ALA A 376 -19.07 -15.88 2.08
CA ALA A 376 -19.62 -17.22 2.13
C ALA A 376 -20.89 -17.28 3.00
N THR A 377 -21.91 -17.97 2.51
CA THR A 377 -23.17 -18.25 3.22
C THR A 377 -23.30 -19.74 3.56
N ASP A 378 -22.54 -20.59 2.88
CA ASP A 378 -22.41 -22.03 3.13
C ASP A 378 -20.91 -22.40 3.07
N PRO A 379 -20.15 -22.23 4.18
CA PRO A 379 -18.72 -22.51 4.22
C PRO A 379 -18.37 -23.95 3.82
N ASP A 380 -19.19 -24.93 4.22
CA ASP A 380 -18.96 -26.34 3.91
C ASP A 380 -19.19 -26.67 2.44
N GLY A 381 -20.24 -26.12 1.83
CA GLY A 381 -20.42 -26.21 0.38
C GLY A 381 -19.31 -25.51 -0.38
N MET A 382 -18.82 -24.38 0.12
CA MET A 382 -17.68 -23.69 -0.46
C MET A 382 -16.43 -24.56 -0.43
N ALA A 383 -16.14 -25.19 0.72
CA ALA A 383 -14.99 -26.08 0.85
C ALA A 383 -15.07 -27.29 -0.05
N ARG A 384 -16.26 -27.90 -0.21
CA ARG A 384 -16.48 -28.99 -1.18
C ARG A 384 -16.19 -28.51 -2.60
N ALA A 385 -16.76 -27.39 -3.02
CA ALA A 385 -16.54 -26.81 -4.34
C ALA A 385 -15.05 -26.52 -4.60
N VAL A 386 -14.33 -25.96 -3.62
CA VAL A 386 -12.88 -25.71 -3.74
C VAL A 386 -12.11 -27.03 -3.87
N THR A 387 -12.43 -28.04 -3.05
CA THR A 387 -11.78 -29.36 -3.06
C THR A 387 -11.98 -30.10 -4.38
N GLU A 388 -13.17 -29.98 -4.97
CA GLU A 388 -13.53 -30.59 -6.26
C GLU A 388 -12.98 -29.80 -7.47
N GLY A 389 -12.26 -28.71 -7.24
CA GLY A 389 -11.67 -27.89 -8.30
C GLY A 389 -12.66 -26.94 -8.99
N GLY A 390 -13.73 -26.55 -8.29
CA GLY A 390 -14.75 -25.63 -8.78
C GLY A 390 -14.20 -24.27 -9.21
N GLY A 391 -14.87 -23.64 -10.17
CA GLY A 391 -14.53 -22.30 -10.67
C GLY A 391 -15.32 -21.20 -9.94
N ALA A 392 -15.14 -19.95 -10.37
CA ALA A 392 -15.84 -18.81 -9.78
C ALA A 392 -17.39 -18.92 -9.82
N LYS A 393 -17.94 -19.64 -10.80
CA LYS A 393 -19.40 -19.86 -10.91
C LYS A 393 -19.92 -20.82 -9.84
N ASP A 394 -19.13 -21.81 -9.45
CA ASP A 394 -19.50 -22.81 -8.45
C ASP A 394 -19.46 -22.20 -7.04
N LEU A 395 -18.43 -21.38 -6.75
CA LEU A 395 -18.33 -20.66 -5.48
C LEU A 395 -19.52 -19.73 -5.22
N LYS A 396 -20.05 -19.07 -6.27
CA LYS A 396 -21.21 -18.18 -6.16
C LYS A 396 -22.49 -18.87 -5.70
N ARG A 397 -22.56 -20.21 -5.71
CA ARG A 397 -23.71 -20.96 -5.19
C ARG A 397 -23.69 -21.05 -3.65
N HIS A 398 -22.52 -20.84 -3.05
CA HIS A 398 -22.28 -21.00 -1.61
C HIS A 398 -21.94 -19.68 -0.92
N GLY A 399 -22.11 -18.55 -1.61
CA GLY A 399 -21.88 -17.23 -1.07
C GLY A 399 -22.62 -16.17 -1.85
N ARG A 400 -22.68 -14.97 -1.29
CA ARG A 400 -23.26 -13.78 -1.93
C ARG A 400 -22.18 -12.78 -2.29
N GLN A 401 -22.46 -11.97 -3.30
CA GLN A 401 -21.58 -10.87 -3.66
C GLN A 401 -21.69 -9.77 -2.61
N ALA A 402 -20.60 -9.07 -2.36
CA ALA A 402 -20.59 -7.95 -1.45
C ALA A 402 -19.65 -6.89 -2.01
N THR A 403 -20.04 -5.62 -1.91
CA THR A 403 -19.26 -4.53 -2.46
C THR A 403 -19.05 -3.44 -1.43
N ILE A 404 -17.78 -3.08 -1.22
CA ILE A 404 -17.39 -1.87 -0.51
C ILE A 404 -17.03 -0.79 -1.54
N ARG A 405 -17.50 0.43 -1.31
CA ARG A 405 -17.22 1.59 -2.15
C ARG A 405 -16.65 2.68 -1.27
N ARG A 406 -15.57 3.31 -1.71
CA ARG A 406 -15.09 4.55 -1.13
C ARG A 406 -16.25 5.56 -1.16
N ALA A 407 -16.58 6.15 -0.01
CA ALA A 407 -17.50 7.28 0.03
C ALA A 407 -16.97 8.40 -0.86
N ALA A 408 -17.84 9.02 -1.67
CA ALA A 408 -17.47 10.20 -2.44
C ALA A 408 -16.95 11.28 -1.46
N PRO A 409 -15.83 11.95 -1.78
CA PRO A 409 -15.24 12.96 -0.91
C PRO A 409 -16.17 14.16 -0.65
#